data_AF-A0A0F9AAA1-F1
#
_entry.id   AF-A0A0F9AAA1-F1
#
_cell.length_a   1.000
_cell.length_b   1.000
_cell.length_c   1.000
_cell.angle_alpha   90.00
_cell.angle_beta   90.00
_cell.angle_gamma   90.00
#
_symmetry.space_group_name_H-M   'P 1'
#
loop_
_entity.id
_entity.type
_entity.pdbx_description
1 polymer ?
#
loop_
_entity_poly.entity_id
_entity_poly.type
_entity_poly.pdbx_seq_one_letter_code
_entity_poly.pdbx_strand_id
1 'polypeptide(L)'
;TIGIPDKCSIFESEVSEARNVQEIRMIPIIDYSESEQRYVIRKGFVIGQVVECNRSYVFKGITLPDPKTQYVTHLIMSTESSIDSISSFVMNPEMYNMLSIFKPAYN
;
A
#
# COMPACT_ATOMS: atom_id res chain seq x y z
N THR A 1 43.98 -16.74 -13.69
CA THR A 1 43.06 -16.17 -12.69
C THR A 1 42.86 -14.71 -13.04
N ILE A 2 41.68 -14.38 -13.54
CA ILE A 2 41.37 -13.12 -14.22
C ILE A 2 41.17 -12.02 -13.16
N GLY A 3 42.20 -11.20 -12.97
CA GLY A 3 42.13 -9.74 -12.96
C GLY A 3 41.16 -8.97 -12.05
N ILE A 4 40.55 -9.55 -11.01
CA ILE A 4 39.74 -8.77 -10.06
C ILE A 4 40.68 -8.25 -8.95
N PRO A 5 40.84 -6.92 -8.78
CA PRO A 5 41.67 -6.37 -7.72
C PRO A 5 41.02 -6.63 -6.35
N ASP A 6 41.75 -7.26 -5.43
CA ASP A 6 41.30 -7.57 -4.05
C ASP A 6 40.94 -6.33 -3.22
N LYS A 7 41.37 -5.15 -3.66
CA LYS A 7 41.15 -3.85 -3.00
C LYS A 7 40.88 -2.78 -4.05
N CYS A 8 39.66 -2.75 -4.57
CA CYS A 8 39.19 -1.59 -5.33
C CYS A 8 39.04 -0.41 -4.36
N SER A 9 40.02 0.49 -4.35
CA SER A 9 40.03 1.71 -3.52
C SER A 9 39.40 2.91 -4.21
N ILE A 10 38.95 2.75 -5.46
CA ILE A 10 38.32 3.80 -6.26
C ILE A 10 36.81 3.58 -6.19
N PHE A 11 36.22 3.99 -5.08
CA PHE A 11 34.77 4.10 -4.95
C PHE A 11 34.46 5.56 -4.68
N GLU A 12 33.98 6.23 -5.71
CA GLU A 12 33.50 7.61 -5.62
C GLU A 12 31.99 7.56 -5.38
N SER A 13 31.57 7.89 -4.16
CA SER A 13 30.16 7.96 -3.79
C SER A 13 29.68 9.38 -3.99
N GLU A 14 28.89 9.61 -5.02
CA GLU A 14 28.19 10.87 -5.23
C GLU A 14 26.75 10.77 -4.67
N VAL A 15 26.36 11.74 -3.84
CA VAL A 15 24.96 11.85 -3.39
C VAL A 15 24.16 12.45 -4.54
N SER A 16 23.48 11.58 -5.31
CA SER A 16 22.69 12.02 -6.46
C SER A 16 21.46 12.85 -6.07
N GLU A 17 20.74 12.46 -5.00
CA GLU A 17 19.52 13.15 -4.61
C GLU A 17 19.16 12.87 -3.14
N ALA A 18 18.75 13.90 -2.41
CA ALA A 18 18.16 13.75 -1.07
C ALA A 18 16.65 13.51 -1.21
N ARG A 19 16.16 12.39 -0.67
CA ARG A 19 14.72 12.07 -0.66
C ARG A 19 14.21 11.82 0.75
N ASN A 20 12.97 12.24 0.99
CA ASN A 20 12.26 11.92 2.22
C ASN A 20 11.80 10.46 2.19
N VAL A 21 11.98 9.78 3.33
CA VAL A 21 11.49 8.42 3.55
C VAL A 21 10.49 8.46 4.71
N GLN A 22 9.26 8.04 4.45
CA GLN A 22 8.19 7.97 5.45
C GLN A 22 7.98 6.52 5.85
N GLU A 23 8.10 6.21 7.15
CA GLU A 23 7.67 4.92 7.70
C GLU A 23 6.15 4.92 7.87
N ILE A 24 5.48 3.89 7.36
CA ILE A 24 4.03 3.71 7.50
C ILE A 24 3.69 2.33 8.07
N ARG A 25 2.54 2.25 8.73
CA ARG A 25 1.89 1.00 9.13
C ARG A 25 0.59 0.88 8.38
N MET A 26 0.38 -0.26 7.74
CA MET A 26 -0.77 -0.49 6.86
C MET A 26 -1.47 -1.80 7.21
N ILE A 27 -2.79 -1.79 7.04
CA ILE A 27 -3.66 -2.94 7.20
C ILE A 27 -4.24 -3.23 5.82
N PRO A 28 -4.05 -4.43 5.25
CA PRO A 28 -4.66 -4.79 3.98
C PRO A 28 -6.18 -4.68 4.05
N ILE A 29 -6.79 -4.15 2.99
CA ILE A 29 -8.24 -4.17 2.84
C ILE A 29 -8.67 -5.63 2.67
N ILE A 30 -9.66 -6.04 3.46
CA ILE A 30 -10.24 -7.39 3.47
C ILE A 30 -11.11 -7.52 2.21
N ASP A 31 -10.77 -8.47 1.34
CA ASP A 31 -11.62 -8.89 0.23
C ASP A 31 -12.35 -10.19 0.61
N TYR A 32 -13.67 -10.13 0.75
CA TYR A 32 -14.49 -11.29 1.16
C TYR A 32 -14.55 -12.41 0.13
N SER A 33 -13.86 -12.30 -1.01
CA SER A 33 -13.70 -13.35 -2.00
C SER A 33 -12.80 -14.51 -1.53
N GLU A 34 -11.94 -14.29 -0.53
CA GLU A 34 -11.01 -15.31 -0.01
C GLU A 34 -11.43 -15.83 1.37
N SER A 35 -11.41 -17.16 1.55
CA SER A 35 -11.89 -17.81 2.79
C SER A 35 -10.96 -17.68 3.99
N GLU A 36 -9.71 -17.24 3.80
CA GLU A 36 -8.72 -17.08 4.87
C GLU A 36 -8.00 -15.74 4.79
N GLN A 37 -8.57 -14.72 5.44
CA GLN A 37 -7.90 -13.43 5.58
C GLN A 37 -7.49 -13.20 7.03
N ARG A 38 -6.17 -13.07 7.24
CA ARG A 38 -5.59 -12.76 8.54
C ARG A 38 -5.42 -11.26 8.67
N TYR A 39 -5.90 -10.71 9.78
CA TYR A 39 -5.60 -9.34 10.16
C TYR A 39 -4.11 -9.22 10.49
N VAL A 40 -3.34 -8.64 9.56
CA VAL A 40 -1.90 -8.44 9.70
C VAL A 40 -1.56 -6.96 9.51
N ILE A 41 -0.79 -6.42 10.45
CA ILE A 41 -0.22 -5.08 10.31
C ILE A 41 1.11 -5.25 9.56
N ARG A 42 1.25 -4.54 8.44
CA ARG A 42 2.48 -4.54 7.62
C ARG A 42 3.21 -3.22 7.79
N LYS A 43 4.54 -3.30 7.88
CA LYS A 43 5.43 -2.14 7.91
C LYS A 43 5.95 -1.83 6.51
N GLY A 44 5.95 -0.55 6.13
CA GLY A 44 6.47 -0.11 4.84
C GLY A 44 7.20 1.23 4.93
N PHE A 45 7.98 1.51 3.89
CA PHE A 45 8.72 2.75 3.70
C PHE A 45 8.35 3.35 2.34
N VAL A 46 7.84 4.57 2.34
CA VAL A 46 7.46 5.33 1.14
C VAL A 46 8.56 6.33 0.82
N ILE A 47 8.99 6.38 -0.44
CA ILE A 47 10.01 7.33 -0.90
C ILE A 47 9.32 8.49 -1.64
N GLY A 48 9.55 9.72 -1.18
CA GLY A 48 9.23 10.95 -1.93
C GLY A 48 7.74 11.34 -2.00
N GLN A 49 6.81 10.50 -1.53
CA GLN A 49 5.38 10.81 -1.47
C GLN A 49 4.88 10.88 -0.02
N VAL A 50 3.92 11.76 0.23
CA VAL A 50 3.25 11.87 1.54
C VAL A 50 2.02 10.98 1.52
N VAL A 51 1.97 10.02 2.44
CA VAL A 51 0.79 9.19 2.69
C VAL A 51 0.08 9.73 3.92
N GLU A 52 -1.22 9.98 3.79
CA GLU A 52 -2.07 10.42 4.90
C GLU A 52 -2.61 9.22 5.67
N CYS A 53 -2.76 9.36 6.98
CA CYS A 53 -3.36 8.33 7.81
C CYS A 53 -4.88 8.21 7.53
N ASN A 54 -5.45 7.05 7.88
CA ASN A 54 -6.89 6.80 7.81
C ASN A 54 -7.51 6.92 6.40
N ARG A 55 -6.70 6.66 5.36
CA ARG A 55 -7.17 6.61 3.98
C ARG A 55 -6.77 5.30 3.32
N SER A 56 -7.58 4.88 2.36
CA SER A 56 -7.34 3.71 1.55
C SER A 56 -6.42 4.06 0.39
N TYR A 57 -5.40 3.22 0.18
CA TYR A 57 -4.43 3.40 -0.90
C TYR A 57 -4.18 2.09 -1.62
N VAL A 58 -3.86 2.21 -2.90
CA VAL A 58 -3.19 1.18 -3.68
C VAL A 58 -1.69 1.48 -3.65
N PHE A 59 -0.92 0.57 -3.05
CA PHE A 59 0.53 0.67 -2.96
C PHE A 59 1.20 -0.24 -3.97
N LYS A 60 2.20 0.29 -4.69
CA LYS A 60 3.08 -0.50 -5.55
C LYS A 60 4.51 -0.41 -5.01
N GLY A 61 5.12 -1.57 -4.83
CA GLY A 61 6.43 -1.64 -4.20
C GLY A 61 7.05 -3.02 -4.24
N ILE A 62 8.25 -3.10 -3.67
CA ILE A 62 9.01 -4.34 -3.53
C ILE A 62 8.91 -4.80 -2.08
N THR A 63 8.85 -6.11 -1.90
CA THR A 63 8.75 -6.74 -0.60
C THR A 63 10.08 -7.40 -0.26
N LEU A 64 10.68 -7.03 0.88
CA LEU A 64 12.01 -7.46 1.28
C LEU A 64 11.96 -8.07 2.70
N PRO A 65 12.76 -9.11 2.98
CA PRO A 65 12.91 -9.61 4.34
C PRO A 65 13.71 -8.60 5.18
N ASP A 66 13.29 -8.36 6.41
CA ASP A 66 14.09 -7.68 7.42
C ASP A 66 15.10 -8.68 8.01
N PRO A 67 16.41 -8.49 7.76
CA PRO A 67 17.44 -9.43 8.20
C PRO A 67 17.54 -9.54 9.72
N LYS A 68 17.05 -8.57 10.49
CA LYS A 68 17.13 -8.57 11.96
C LYS A 68 15.93 -9.23 12.62
N THR A 69 14.74 -9.05 12.06
CA THR A 69 13.49 -9.39 12.75
C THR A 69 12.74 -10.56 12.13
N GLN A 70 13.20 -11.09 10.99
CA GLN A 70 12.50 -12.10 10.17
C GLN A 70 11.11 -11.64 9.67
N TYR A 71 10.74 -10.37 9.90
CA TYR A 71 9.53 -9.80 9.33
C TYR A 71 9.75 -9.36 7.90
N VAL A 72 8.65 -9.10 7.22
CA VAL A 72 8.63 -8.57 5.87
C VAL A 72 8.47 -7.06 5.91
N THR A 73 9.28 -6.34 5.15
CA THR A 73 9.22 -4.88 4.97
C THR A 73 8.91 -4.55 3.52
N HIS A 74 8.02 -3.57 3.30
CA HIS A 74 7.67 -3.11 1.97
C HIS A 74 8.38 -1.80 1.63
N LEU A 75 9.07 -1.74 0.49
CA LEU A 75 9.59 -0.53 -0.10
C LEU A 75 8.63 -0.03 -1.17
N ILE A 76 7.95 1.08 -0.91
CA ILE A 76 6.86 1.60 -1.73
C ILE A 76 7.40 2.66 -2.69
N MET A 77 7.16 2.44 -3.98
CA MET A 77 7.64 3.28 -5.07
C MET A 77 6.54 4.17 -5.64
N SER A 78 5.27 3.74 -5.56
CA SER A 78 4.13 4.58 -5.94
C SER A 78 2.92 4.32 -5.06
N THR A 79 2.16 5.38 -4.81
CA THR A 79 0.93 5.38 -4.03
C THR A 79 -0.21 6.02 -4.82
N GLU A 80 -1.35 5.36 -4.92
CA GLU A 80 -2.57 5.92 -5.49
C GLU A 80 -3.66 5.92 -4.42
N SER A 81 -4.28 7.09 -4.16
CA SER A 81 -5.41 7.16 -3.23
C SER A 81 -6.60 6.44 -3.84
N SER A 82 -7.12 5.42 -3.16
CA SER A 82 -8.43 4.88 -3.55
C SER A 82 -9.49 5.92 -3.21
N ILE A 83 -10.28 6.28 -4.20
CA ILE A 83 -11.49 7.10 -4.01
C ILE A 83 -12.47 6.24 -3.22
N ASP A 84 -12.99 6.76 -2.12
CA ASP A 84 -13.97 6.07 -1.27
C ASP A 84 -15.15 5.59 -2.11
N SER A 85 -15.50 4.30 -2.02
CA SER A 85 -16.60 3.68 -2.79
C SER A 85 -17.95 4.37 -2.58
N ILE A 86 -18.12 5.13 -1.49
CA ILE A 86 -19.31 5.93 -1.21
C ILE A 86 -19.34 7.18 -2.10
N SER A 87 -18.18 7.81 -2.33
CA SER A 87 -18.09 9.04 -3.14
C SER A 87 -18.24 8.79 -4.64
N SER A 88 -17.98 7.56 -5.10
CA SER A 88 -18.23 7.11 -6.47
C SER A 88 -19.60 6.44 -6.67
N PHE A 89 -20.39 6.28 -5.59
CA PHE A 89 -21.71 5.68 -5.68
C PHE A 89 -22.68 6.61 -6.41
N VAL A 90 -23.22 6.15 -7.53
CA VAL A 90 -24.28 6.83 -8.27
C VAL A 90 -25.52 5.96 -8.23
N MET A 91 -26.59 6.45 -7.60
CA MET A 91 -27.87 5.76 -7.56
C MET A 91 -28.44 5.66 -8.99
N ASN A 92 -28.51 4.44 -9.52
CA ASN A 92 -29.19 4.19 -10.79
C ASN A 92 -30.64 3.73 -10.54
N PRO A 93 -31.55 3.86 -11.53
CA PRO A 93 -32.97 3.51 -11.36
C PRO A 93 -33.21 2.04 -11.01
N GLU A 94 -32.37 1.13 -11.51
CA GLU A 94 -32.48 -0.31 -11.28
C GLU A 94 -32.15 -0.68 -9.83
N MET A 95 -31.04 -0.15 -9.31
CA MET A 95 -30.61 -0.29 -7.91
C MET A 95 -31.61 0.34 -6.95
N TYR A 96 -32.19 1.50 -7.31
CA TYR A 96 -33.24 2.11 -6.50
C TYR A 96 -34.48 1.21 -6.37
N ASN A 97 -34.87 0.53 -7.46
CA ASN A 97 -35.99 -0.41 -7.43
C ASN A 97 -35.65 -1.65 -6.60
N MET A 98 -34.45 -2.20 -6.74
CA MET A 98 -33.99 -3.33 -5.93
C MET A 98 -33.94 -2.97 -4.44
N LEU A 99 -33.46 -1.79 -4.09
CA LEU A 99 -33.36 -1.35 -2.70
C LEU A 99 -34.71 -0.90 -2.11
N SER A 100 -35.71 -0.64 -2.95
CA SER A 100 -37.04 -0.22 -2.48
C SER A 100 -37.79 -1.32 -1.73
N ILE A 101 -37.38 -2.60 -1.86
CA ILE A 101 -37.92 -3.72 -1.06
C ILE A 101 -37.62 -3.56 0.44
N PHE A 102 -36.56 -2.83 0.79
CA PHE A 102 -36.15 -2.60 2.17
C PHE A 102 -36.79 -1.35 2.77
N LYS A 103 -37.69 -0.66 2.05
CA LYS A 103 -38.42 0.47 2.61
C LYS A 103 -39.36 -0.05 3.70
N PRO A 104 -39.20 0.38 4.96
CA PRO A 104 -40.12 -0.01 6.02
C PRO A 104 -41.51 0.52 5.68
N ALA A 105 -42.52 -0.30 5.93
CA ALA A 105 -43.91 0.15 5.84
C ALA A 105 -44.14 1.18 6.95
N TYR A 106 -44.28 2.45 6.56
CA TYR A 106 -44.78 3.47 7.47
C TYR A 106 -46.29 3.27 7.58
N ASN A 107 -46.75 2.90 8.78
CA ASN A 107 -48.15 3.03 9.19
C ASN A 107 -48.43 4.47 9.62
#